data_AF-A0A969HJF4-F1
#
_entry.id   AF-A0A969HJF4-F1
#
_cell.length_a   1.000
_cell.length_b   1.000
_cell.length_c   1.000
_cell.angle_alpha   90.00
_cell.angle_beta   90.00
_cell.angle_gamma   90.00
#
_symmetry.space_group_name_H-M   'P 1'
#
loop_
_entity.id
_entity.type
_entity.pdbx_description
1 polymer ?
#
loop_
_entity_poly.entity_id
_entity_poly.type
_entity_poly.pdbx_seq_one_letter_code
_entity_poly.pdbx_strand_id
1 'polypeptide(L)' 'MKKYSKSHLPQKICVTCARPFSWRKKWKDCWEEVKYCSERCRRNKK' A
#
# COMPACT_ATOMS: atom_id res chain seq x y z
N MET A 1 -11.16 -25.70 9.28
CA MET A 1 -11.40 -24.66 8.24
C MET A 1 -10.20 -23.72 8.17
N LYS A 2 -9.23 -23.96 7.28
CA LYS A 2 -8.09 -23.03 7.10
C LYS A 2 -8.59 -21.81 6.32
N LYS A 3 -8.94 -20.73 7.03
CA LYS A 3 -9.06 -19.40 6.41
C LYS A 3 -7.70 -19.12 5.78
N TYR A 4 -7.61 -19.18 4.45
CA TYR A 4 -6.51 -18.58 3.71
C TYR A 4 -6.57 -17.08 3.97
N SER A 5 -5.97 -16.68 5.07
CA SER A 5 -5.83 -15.31 5.46
C SER A 5 -5.00 -14.65 4.37
N LYS A 6 -5.51 -13.60 3.74
CA LYS A 6 -4.77 -12.74 2.79
C LYS A 6 -3.60 -12.00 3.46
N SER A 7 -3.06 -12.56 4.54
CA SER A 7 -2.07 -12.01 5.47
C SER A 7 -0.65 -11.96 4.91
N HIS A 8 -0.40 -12.50 3.72
CA HIS A 8 0.93 -12.53 3.11
C HIS A 8 1.16 -11.37 2.13
N LEU A 9 0.18 -10.49 1.92
CA LEU A 9 0.39 -9.33 1.05
C LEU A 9 1.33 -8.35 1.76
N PRO A 10 2.39 -7.88 1.09
CA PRO A 10 3.29 -6.91 1.68
C PRO A 10 2.51 -5.65 2.03
N GLN A 11 2.70 -5.17 3.25
CA GLN A 11 2.10 -3.94 3.75
C GLN A 11 3.19 -2.87 3.83
N LYS A 12 2.86 -1.66 3.40
CA LYS A 12 3.72 -0.48 3.50
C LYS A 12 3.00 0.61 4.29
N ILE A 13 3.77 1.54 4.85
CA ILE A 13 3.24 2.70 5.57
C ILE A 13 3.19 3.89 4.62
N CYS A 14 2.06 4.59 4.56
CA CYS A 14 1.93 5.79 3.74
C CYS A 14 2.70 6.96 4.37
N VAL A 15 3.61 7.58 3.64
CA VAL A 15 4.41 8.72 4.16
C VAL A 15 3.55 9.95 4.47
N THR A 16 2.41 10.13 3.78
CA THR A 16 1.55 11.32 3.97
C THR A 16 0.54 11.18 5.11
N CYS A 17 -0.02 9.98 5.31
CA CYS A 17 -1.07 9.77 6.31
C CYS A 17 -0.69 8.80 7.43
N ALA A 18 0.53 8.23 7.39
CA ALA A 18 1.03 7.24 8.32
C ALA A 18 0.16 5.96 8.48
N ARG A 19 -0.81 5.73 7.58
CA ARG A 19 -1.67 4.56 7.63
C ARG A 19 -1.03 3.37 6.90
N PRO A 20 -1.08 2.16 7.47
CA PRO A 20 -0.65 0.95 6.78
C PRO A 20 -1.60 0.67 5.61
N PHE A 21 -1.03 0.24 4.49
CA PHE A 21 -1.79 -0.15 3.31
C PHE A 21 -1.18 -1.39 2.68
N SER A 22 -2.04 -2.30 2.22
CA SER A 22 -1.63 -3.57 1.62
C SER A 22 -1.41 -3.44 0.12
N TRP A 23 -0.51 -4.27 -0.41
CA TRP A 23 -0.27 -4.41 -1.85
C TRP A 23 -1.57 -4.54 -2.65
N ARG A 24 -1.60 -3.90 -3.82
CA ARG A 24 -2.72 -3.95 -4.78
C ARG A 24 -2.17 -4.35 -6.14
N LYS A 25 -2.96 -5.09 -6.93
CA LYS A 25 -2.59 -5.51 -8.29
C LYS A 25 -2.09 -4.38 -9.19
N LYS A 26 -2.63 -3.16 -9.04
CA LYS A 26 -2.21 -1.97 -9.79
C LYS A 26 -0.77 -1.52 -9.53
N TRP A 27 -0.13 -2.06 -8.48
CA TRP A 27 1.24 -1.73 -8.10
C TRP A 27 2.20 -2.87 -8.44
N LYS A 28 1.80 -3.83 -9.26
CA LYS A 28 2.65 -4.98 -9.62
C LYS A 28 4.04 -4.55 -10.11
N ASP A 29 4.10 -3.54 -10.99
CA ASP A 29 5.36 -3.06 -11.57
C ASP A 29 6.07 -2.00 -10.73
N CYS A 30 5.34 -1.17 -9.99
CA CYS A 30 5.93 -0.02 -9.28
C CYS A 30 5.89 -0.16 -7.75
N TRP A 31 5.66 -1.36 -7.20
CA TRP A 31 5.44 -1.53 -5.75
C TRP A 31 6.59 -0.97 -4.91
N GLU A 32 7.83 -1.12 -5.36
CA GLU A 32 9.02 -0.63 -4.68
C GLU A 32 9.00 0.89 -4.52
N GLU A 33 8.55 1.62 -5.54
CA GLU A 33 8.44 3.08 -5.55
C GLU A 33 7.19 3.62 -4.83
N VAL A 34 6.17 2.77 -4.60
CA VAL A 34 4.92 3.17 -3.96
C VAL A 34 5.14 3.45 -2.47
N LYS A 35 5.14 4.74 -2.11
CA LYS A 35 5.24 5.25 -0.73
C LYS A 35 3.91 5.79 -0.17
N TYR A 36 2.85 5.78 -0.98
CA TYR A 36 1.58 6.42 -0.64
C TYR A 36 0.40 5.46 -0.85
N CYS A 37 -0.56 5.46 0.08
CA CYS A 37 -1.73 4.56 0.00
C CYS A 37 -2.71 4.92 -1.13
N SER A 38 -2.66 6.14 -1.64
CA SER A 38 -3.58 6.67 -2.65
C SER A 38 -2.94 7.82 -3.44
N GLU A 39 -3.47 8.12 -4.62
CA GLU A 39 -3.05 9.29 -5.40
C GLU A 39 -3.33 10.60 -4.67
N ARG A 40 -4.40 10.67 -3.86
CA ARG A 40 -4.66 11.81 -2.99
C ARG A 40 -3.49 12.08 -2.05
N CYS A 41 -2.94 11.05 -1.41
CA CYS A 41 -1.78 11.19 -0.53
C CYS A 41 -0.50 11.56 -1.30
N ARG A 42 -0.34 11.07 -2.53
CA ARG A 42 0.78 11.44 -3.41
C ARG A 42 0.72 12.92 -3.81
N ARG A 43 -0.47 13.44 -4.15
CA ARG A 43 -0.68 14.84 -4.54
C ARG A 43 -0.69 15.80 -3.35
N ASN A 44 -1.09 15.33 -2.17
CA ASN A 44 -1.14 16.11 -0.93
C ASN A 44 0.19 16.15 -0.16
N LYS A 45 1.32 15.99 -0.87
CA LYS A 45 2.65 16.12 -0.26
C LYS A 45 2.89 17.62 -0.05
N LYS A 46 2.61 18.11 1.17
CA LYS A 46 3.12 19.42 1.63
C LYS A 46 4.63 19.35 1.76
#